data_AF-A0A1G9NN82-F1
#
_entry.id   AF-A0A1G9NN82-F1
#
_cell.length_a   1.000
_cell.length_b   1.000
_cell.length_c   1.000
_cell.angle_alpha   90.00
_cell.angle_beta   90.00
_cell.angle_gamma   90.00
#
_symmetry.space_group_name_H-M   'P 1'
#
loop_
_entity.id
_entity.type
_entity.pdbx_description
1 polymer ?
#
loop_
_entity_poly.entity_id
_entity_poly.type
_entity_poly.pdbx_seq_one_letter_code
_entity_poly.pdbx_strand_id
1 'polypeptide(L)'
;MIYLIFAMVFAVLVSFFAIQNAIPVTIHFLAWSGTTSFAIVVFGSTGAGILIALLSQGMVQLRLRLSLRQAESRIHELEQALIKTEILDRDTRFEEKLEAERLL
;
A
#
# COMPACT_ATOMS: atom_id res chain seq x y z
N MET A 1 -16.61 18.53 18.84
CA MET A 1 -17.94 18.41 19.48
C MET A 1 -18.91 17.58 18.67
N ILE A 2 -19.13 17.88 17.38
CA ILE A 2 -20.04 17.10 16.52
C ILE A 2 -19.69 15.59 16.47
N TYR A 3 -18.40 15.23 16.41
CA TYR A 3 -17.95 13.83 16.45
C TYR A 3 -18.34 13.09 17.74
N LEU A 4 -18.38 13.79 18.88
CA LEU A 4 -18.78 13.17 20.16
C LEU A 4 -20.28 12.87 20.17
N ILE A 5 -21.08 13.76 19.59
CA ILE A 5 -22.53 13.54 19.45
C ILE A 5 -22.77 12.32 18.56
N PHE A 6 -22.10 12.22 17.41
CA PHE A 6 -22.20 11.04 16.54
C PHE A 6 -21.71 9.76 17.24
N ALA A 7 -20.59 9.83 17.96
CA ALA A 7 -20.09 8.68 18.71
C ALA A 7 -21.08 8.22 19.79
N MET A 8 -21.75 9.15 20.48
CA MET A 8 -22.73 8.82 21.51
C MET A 8 -24.00 8.21 20.91
N VAL A 9 -24.51 8.78 19.80
CA VAL A 9 -25.65 8.20 19.07
C VAL A 9 -25.29 6.79 18.57
N PHE A 10 -24.10 6.61 18.00
CA PHE A 10 -23.63 5.31 17.54
C PHE A 10 -23.50 4.31 18.70
N ALA A 11 -22.95 4.73 19.84
CA ALA A 11 -22.83 3.87 21.02
C ALA A 11 -24.21 3.41 21.54
N VAL A 12 -25.20 4.30 21.56
CA VAL A 12 -26.59 3.94 21.91
C VAL A 12 -27.14 2.91 20.93
N LEU A 13 -26.99 3.13 19.62
CA LEU A 13 -27.44 2.17 18.60
C LEU A 13 -26.79 0.79 18.75
N VAL A 14 -25.47 0.74 18.97
CA VAL A 14 -24.74 -0.50 19.19
C VAL A 14 -25.20 -1.20 20.47
N SER A 15 -25.45 -0.46 21.55
CA SER A 15 -25.97 -1.01 22.79
C SER A 15 -27.37 -1.61 22.60
N PHE A 16 -28.28 -0.90 21.92
CA PHE A 16 -29.60 -1.44 21.57
C PHE A 16 -29.50 -2.70 20.71
N PHE A 17 -28.63 -2.71 19.72
CA PHE A 17 -28.37 -3.89 18.89
C PHE A 17 -27.89 -5.09 19.73
N ALA A 18 -26.98 -4.87 20.68
CA ALA A 18 -26.48 -5.92 21.57
C ALA A 18 -27.58 -6.46 22.49
N ILE A 19 -28.43 -5.59 23.06
CA ILE A 19 -29.54 -5.99 23.94
C ILE A 19 -30.57 -6.80 23.15
N GLN A 20 -30.97 -6.34 21.96
CA GLN A 20 -31.98 -7.02 21.14
C GLN A 20 -31.47 -8.34 20.57
N ASN A 21 -30.18 -8.43 20.25
CA ASN A 21 -29.55 -9.62 19.69
C ASN A 21 -28.73 -10.39 20.74
N ALA A 22 -29.19 -10.36 22.00
CA ALA A 22 -28.57 -11.10 23.10
C ALA A 22 -28.86 -12.61 23.04
N ILE A 23 -29.77 -13.04 22.16
CA ILE A 23 -30.06 -14.47 21.93
C ILE A 23 -28.79 -15.17 21.43
N PRO A 24 -28.36 -16.28 22.07
CA PRO A 24 -27.22 -17.05 21.61
C PRO A 24 -27.46 -17.64 20.22
N VAL A 25 -26.47 -17.49 19.35
CA VAL A 25 -26.39 -18.10 18.03
C VAL A 25 -25.33 -19.19 18.05
N THR A 26 -25.66 -20.35 17.49
CA THR A 26 -24.72 -21.44 17.27
C THR A 26 -23.96 -21.21 15.97
N ILE A 27 -22.63 -21.20 16.04
CA ILE A 27 -21.77 -21.14 14.87
C ILE A 27 -21.21 -22.53 14.64
N HIS A 28 -21.22 -22.94 13.37
CA HIS A 28 -20.48 -24.11 12.90
C HIS A 28 -19.40 -23.62 11.95
N PHE A 29 -18.13 -23.80 12.33
CA PHE A 29 -16.98 -23.41 11.52
C PHE A 29 -16.02 -24.58 11.36
N LEU A 30 -15.98 -25.13 10.15
CA LEU A 30 -15.16 -26.29 9.79
C LEU A 30 -15.43 -27.50 10.70
N ALA A 31 -14.54 -27.78 11.67
CA ALA A 31 -14.71 -28.87 12.66
C ALA A 31 -15.06 -28.36 14.07
N TRP A 32 -15.20 -27.05 14.26
CA TRP A 32 -15.54 -26.43 15.54
C TRP A 32 -16.98 -25.95 15.54
N SER A 33 -17.64 -26.06 16.69
CA SER A 33 -18.91 -25.41 16.93
C SER A 33 -18.94 -24.78 18.31
N GLY A 34 -19.68 -23.68 18.45
CA GLY A 34 -19.80 -22.95 19.71
C GLY A 34 -21.01 -22.03 19.70
N THR A 35 -21.49 -21.68 20.90
CA THR A 35 -22.59 -20.75 21.09
C THR A 35 -22.06 -19.41 21.59
N THR A 36 -22.48 -18.32 20.95
CA THR A 36 -22.11 -16.96 21.35
C THR A 36 -23.19 -15.97 20.91
N SER A 37 -23.11 -14.70 21.30
CA SER A 37 -24.07 -13.70 20.83
C SER A 37 -23.77 -13.29 19.39
N PHE A 38 -24.82 -12.99 18.62
CA PHE A 38 -24.66 -12.52 17.23
C PHE A 38 -23.72 -11.30 17.13
N ALA A 39 -23.80 -10.38 18.10
CA ALA A 39 -22.94 -9.22 18.16
C ALA A 39 -21.44 -9.59 18.21
N ILE A 40 -21.06 -10.58 19.03
CA ILE A 40 -19.65 -11.02 19.12
C ILE A 40 -19.19 -11.59 17.78
N VAL A 41 -20.04 -12.33 17.08
CA VAL A 41 -19.70 -12.89 15.76
C VAL A 41 -19.45 -11.80 14.74
N VAL A 42 -20.36 -10.83 14.65
CA VAL A 42 -20.26 -9.74 13.68
C VAL A 42 -19.04 -8.87 13.99
N PHE A 43 -18.90 -8.38 15.22
CA PHE A 43 -17.76 -7.52 15.57
C PHE A 43 -16.43 -8.26 15.50
N GLY A 44 -16.38 -9.52 15.94
CA GLY A 44 -15.17 -10.34 15.87
C GLY A 44 -14.75 -10.62 14.42
N SER A 45 -15.68 -11.02 13.56
CA SER A 45 -15.38 -11.31 12.15
C SER A 45 -15.04 -10.05 11.35
N THR A 46 -15.78 -8.96 11.54
CA THR A 46 -15.44 -7.66 10.95
C THR A 46 -14.08 -7.16 11.43
N GLY A 47 -13.79 -7.24 12.74
CA GLY A 47 -12.52 -6.84 13.31
C GLY A 47 -11.35 -7.64 12.72
N ALA A 48 -11.49 -8.97 12.62
CA ALA A 48 -10.51 -9.83 11.97
C ALA A 48 -10.31 -9.47 10.49
N GLY A 49 -11.41 -9.22 9.76
CA GLY A 49 -11.35 -8.80 8.35
C GLY A 49 -10.61 -7.46 8.17
N ILE A 50 -10.87 -6.47 9.02
CA ILE A 50 -10.17 -5.18 9.02
C ILE A 50 -8.69 -5.39 9.30
N LEU A 51 -8.33 -6.20 10.31
CA LEU A 51 -6.93 -6.50 10.62
C LEU A 51 -6.21 -7.13 9.42
N ILE A 52 -6.83 -8.13 8.79
CA ILE A 52 -6.27 -8.77 7.58
C ILE A 52 -6.09 -7.73 6.46
N ALA A 53 -7.08 -6.86 6.23
CA ALA A 53 -7.00 -5.81 5.21
C ALA A 53 -5.87 -4.80 5.50
N LEU A 54 -5.71 -4.38 6.76
CA LEU A 54 -4.62 -3.48 7.17
C LEU A 54 -3.24 -4.11 6.97
N LEU A 55 -3.09 -5.39 7.33
CA LEU A 55 -1.84 -6.13 7.11
C LEU A 55 -1.54 -6.27 5.60
N SER A 56 -2.56 -6.57 4.80
CA SER A 56 -2.43 -6.64 3.33
C SER A 56 -2.00 -5.30 2.72
N GLN A 57 -2.62 -4.19 3.16
CA GLN A 57 -2.26 -2.83 2.73
C GLN A 57 -0.78 -2.53 3.01
N GLY A 58 -0.26 -2.91 4.19
CA GLY A 58 1.14 -2.74 4.54
C GLY A 58 2.09 -3.46 3.57
N MET A 59 1.75 -4.68 3.16
CA MET A 59 2.54 -5.45 2.19
C MET A 59 2.56 -4.79 0.81
N VAL A 60 1.42 -4.28 0.35
CA VAL A 60 1.32 -3.55 -0.93
C VAL A 60 2.16 -2.29 -0.88
N GLN A 61 2.03 -1.48 0.18
CA GLN A 61 2.80 -0.25 0.33
C GLN A 61 4.31 -0.49 0.34
N LEU A 62 4.76 -1.58 0.96
CA LEU A 62 6.18 -1.94 0.95
C LEU A 62 6.67 -2.26 -0.47
N ARG A 63 5.92 -3.07 -1.24
CA ARG A 63 6.25 -3.37 -2.63
C ARG A 63 6.31 -2.10 -3.47
N LEU A 64 5.33 -1.22 -3.34
CA LEU A 64 5.31 0.07 -4.05
C LEU A 64 6.53 0.92 -3.72
N ARG A 65 6.93 1.01 -2.45
CA ARG A 65 8.12 1.76 -2.02
C ARG A 65 9.41 1.18 -2.61
N LEU A 66 9.53 -0.15 -2.67
CA LEU A 66 10.68 -0.80 -3.28
C LEU A 66 10.72 -0.58 -4.80
N SER A 67 9.58 -0.71 -5.48
CA SER A 67 9.48 -0.45 -6.91
C SER A 67 9.78 1.01 -7.27
N LEU A 68 9.34 1.97 -6.45
CA LEU A 68 9.69 3.38 -6.63
C LEU A 68 11.20 3.61 -6.52
N ARG A 69 11.85 3.07 -5.49
CA ARG A 69 13.31 3.17 -5.34
C ARG A 69 14.05 2.58 -6.54
N GLN A 70 13.62 1.41 -7.03
CA GLN A 70 14.22 0.79 -8.21
C GLN A 70 14.02 1.63 -9.47
N ALA A 71 12.85 2.23 -9.64
CA ALA A 71 12.57 3.13 -10.76
C ALA A 71 13.46 4.38 -10.70
N GLU A 72 13.60 5.00 -9.53
CA GLU A 72 14.49 6.14 -9.29
C GLU A 72 15.96 5.80 -9.59
N SER A 73 16.45 4.65 -9.12
CA SER A 73 17.81 4.20 -9.44
C SER A 73 18.02 3.98 -10.94
N ARG A 74 17.05 3.38 -11.63
CA ARG A 74 17.12 3.19 -13.09
C ARG A 74 17.11 4.52 -13.85
N ILE A 75 16.31 5.49 -13.42
CA ILE A 75 16.31 6.83 -14.02
C ILE A 75 17.71 7.43 -13.90
N HIS A 76 18.31 7.38 -12.70
CA HIS A 76 19.65 7.92 -12.48
C HIS A 76 20.72 7.22 -13.33
N GLU A 77 20.68 5.89 -13.44
CA GLU A 77 21.59 5.13 -14.29
C GLU A 77 21.45 5.49 -15.77
N LEU A 78 20.21 5.63 -16.26
CA LEU A 78 19.93 6.01 -17.65
C LEU A 78 20.37 7.45 -17.94
N GLU A 79 20.16 8.39 -17.01
CA GLU A 79 20.65 9.76 -17.11
C GLU A 79 22.18 9.82 -17.19
N GLN A 80 22.89 9.06 -16.35
CA GLN A 80 24.35 8.97 -16.40
C GLN A 80 24.85 8.35 -17.71
N ALA A 81 24.19 7.30 -18.20
CA ALA A 81 24.54 6.68 -19.47
C ALA A 81 24.36 7.67 -20.64
N LEU A 82 23.29 8.45 -20.64
CA LEU A 82 23.04 9.48 -21.66
C LEU A 82 24.15 10.54 -21.67
N ILE A 83 24.51 11.07 -20.50
CA ILE A 83 25.59 12.06 -20.35
C ILE A 83 26.91 11.48 -20.86
N LYS A 84 27.23 10.23 -20.49
CA LYS A 84 28.46 9.57 -20.94
C LYS A 84 28.51 9.43 -22.46
N THR A 85 27.41 9.03 -23.09
CA THR A 85 27.32 8.92 -24.55
C THR A 85 27.45 10.28 -25.23
N GLU A 86 26.85 11.33 -24.68
CA GLU A 86 26.94 12.70 -25.22
C GLU A 86 28.38 13.26 -25.15
N ILE A 87 29.08 13.01 -24.04
CA ILE A 87 30.50 13.38 -23.89
C ILE A 87 31.36 12.63 -24.93
N LEU A 88 31.15 11.32 -25.08
CA LEU A 88 31.87 10.53 -26.08
C LEU A 88 31.65 11.05 -27.51
N ASP A 89 30.41 11.36 -27.90
CA ASP A 89 30.10 11.90 -29.23
C ASP A 89 30.78 13.26 -29.47
N ARG A 90 30.79 14.11 -28.43
CA ARG A 90 31.49 15.40 -28.41
C ARG A 90 32.99 15.21 -28.66
N ASP A 91 33.63 14.31 -27.94
CA ASP A 91 35.08 14.06 -28.04
C ASP A 91 35.43 13.50 -29.42
N THR A 92 34.66 12.54 -29.95
CA THR A 92 34.87 12.04 -31.33
C THR A 92 34.73 13.14 -32.38
N ARG A 93 33.73 14.02 -32.26
CA ARG A 93 33.57 15.17 -33.18
C ARG A 93 34.69 16.19 -33.07
N PHE A 94 35.30 16.34 -31.89
CA PHE A 94 36.45 17.23 -31.73
C PHE A 94 37.69 16.67 -32.41
N GLU A 95 37.97 15.38 -32.25
CA GLU A 95 39.08 14.70 -32.93
C GLU A 95 38.93 14.79 -34.46
N GLU A 96 37.73 14.50 -35.00
CA GLU A 96 37.45 14.62 -36.44
C GLU A 96 37.70 16.04 -36.99
N LYS A 97 37.35 17.07 -36.23
CA LYS A 97 37.60 18.47 -36.62
C LYS A 97 39.07 18.82 -36.60
N LEU A 98 39.82 18.33 -35.60
CA LEU A 98 41.24 18.59 -35.47
C LEU A 98 42.04 17.92 -36.61
N GLU A 99 41.64 16.72 -37.02
CA GLU A 99 42.22 16.04 -38.17
C GLU A 99 41.92 16.77 -39.49
N ALA A 100 40.69 17.25 -39.68
CA ALA A 100 40.32 17.99 -40.88
C ALA A 100 41.10 19.31 -41.04
N GLU A 101 41.39 20.01 -39.93
CA GLU A 101 42.16 21.25 -39.93
C GLU A 101 43.66 21.04 -40.18
N ARG A 102 44.21 19.87 -39.81
CA ARG A 102 45.63 19.50 -40.07
C ARG A 102 45.91 19.09 -41.51
N LEU A 103 44.88 18.77 -42.29
CA LEU A 103 44.98 18.34 -43.69
C LEU A 103 44.81 19.51 -44.69
N LEU A 104 44.59 20.73 -44.19
CA LEU A 104 44.54 21.99 -44.95
C LEU A 104 45.86 22.75 -44.85
#